data_AF-A0A1G6CWH1-F1
#
_entry.id   AF-A0A1G6CWH1-F1
#
_cell.length_a   1.000
_cell.length_b   1.000
_cell.length_c   1.000
_cell.angle_alpha   90.00
_cell.angle_beta   90.00
_cell.angle_gamma   90.00
#
_symmetry.space_group_name_H-M   'P 1'
#
loop_
_entity.id
_entity.type
_entity.pdbx_description
1 polymer ?
#
loop_
_entity_poly.entity_id
_entity_poly.type
_entity_poly.pdbx_seq_one_letter_code
_entity_poly.pdbx_strand_id
1 'polypeptide(L)'
;MTTFVGSDTSDDKYLGNETVMYGLGGNDILDADEGSLAFSLYGGEGNDIVRGYNEDDYIFGGAGDDILCGFYGKDWLVGGPGDDQFWFESVQGGPSKIADFDMGEDIIGFDKFAFKKLGGDGTLKKAKFYLGDKAHDRSDRVVYDPDSGKLMYVRMVVSQAARS
;
A
#
# COMPACT_ATOMS: atom_id res chain seq x y z
N MET A 1 18.23 -7.70 -14.39
CA MET A 1 17.02 -6.89 -14.57
C MET A 1 16.28 -7.49 -15.74
N THR A 2 15.19 -8.17 -15.43
CA THR A 2 14.26 -8.79 -16.38
C THR A 2 13.01 -7.91 -16.37
N THR A 3 12.47 -7.59 -17.55
CA THR A 3 11.35 -6.66 -17.70
C THR A 3 10.24 -7.34 -18.45
N PHE A 4 9.04 -7.28 -17.88
CA PHE A 4 7.80 -7.64 -18.55
C PHE A 4 7.09 -6.37 -19.02
N VAL A 5 6.50 -6.43 -20.21
CA VAL A 5 5.66 -5.38 -20.77
C VAL A 5 4.38 -6.06 -21.24
N GLY A 6 3.26 -5.71 -20.59
CA GLY A 6 1.90 -6.15 -20.91
C GLY A 6 1.41 -5.58 -22.24
N SER A 7 0.17 -5.90 -22.59
CA SER A 7 -0.48 -5.46 -23.82
C SER A 7 -1.52 -4.37 -23.54
N ASP A 8 -1.66 -3.46 -24.48
CA ASP A 8 -2.44 -2.23 -24.45
C ASP A 8 -3.97 -2.40 -24.38
N THR A 9 -4.51 -3.62 -24.19
CA THR A 9 -5.97 -3.89 -24.20
C THR A 9 -6.47 -5.13 -23.42
N SER A 10 -5.63 -5.94 -22.78
CA SER A 10 -6.08 -7.19 -22.13
C SER A 10 -5.92 -7.12 -20.61
N ASP A 11 -6.83 -7.78 -19.88
CA ASP A 11 -6.67 -8.03 -18.44
C ASP A 11 -5.48 -8.99 -18.22
N ASP A 12 -4.25 -8.45 -18.22
CA ASP A 12 -3.04 -9.25 -18.17
C ASP A 12 -2.75 -9.66 -16.72
N LYS A 13 -2.80 -10.98 -16.45
CA LYS A 13 -2.32 -11.55 -15.18
C LYS A 13 -0.86 -11.94 -15.30
N TYR A 14 0.02 -11.17 -14.66
CA TYR A 14 1.44 -11.50 -14.64
C TYR A 14 1.83 -12.43 -13.48
N LEU A 15 2.67 -13.43 -13.75
CA LEU A 15 3.28 -14.32 -12.76
C LEU A 15 4.69 -14.71 -13.25
N GLY A 16 5.68 -13.86 -13.01
CA GLY A 16 7.05 -14.06 -13.47
C GLY A 16 8.10 -13.50 -12.53
N ASN A 17 9.38 -13.76 -12.84
CA ASN A 17 10.55 -13.38 -12.04
C ASN A 17 11.17 -12.03 -12.49
N GLU A 18 10.38 -11.21 -13.18
CA GLU A 18 10.73 -9.92 -13.74
C GLU A 18 10.70 -8.87 -12.66
N THR A 19 11.83 -8.23 -12.41
CA THR A 19 11.93 -7.17 -11.40
C THR A 19 11.21 -5.87 -11.82
N VAL A 20 10.73 -5.78 -13.07
CA VAL A 20 9.96 -4.63 -13.57
C VAL A 20 8.81 -5.13 -14.44
N MET A 21 7.60 -4.61 -14.20
CA MET A 21 6.38 -4.95 -14.94
C MET A 21 5.60 -3.69 -15.32
N TYR A 22 5.06 -3.67 -16.54
CA TYR A 22 4.16 -2.63 -17.04
C TYR A 22 2.86 -3.28 -17.53
N GLY A 23 1.68 -2.80 -17.10
CA GLY A 23 0.38 -3.20 -17.66
C GLY A 23 0.05 -2.45 -18.97
N LEU A 24 0.36 -1.15 -18.98
CA LEU A 24 0.15 -0.19 -20.08
C LEU A 24 -1.26 0.36 -20.16
N GLY A 25 -2.21 -0.35 -20.75
CA GLY A 25 -3.55 0.14 -20.98
C GLY A 25 -4.55 -0.99 -20.89
N GLY A 26 -5.72 -0.74 -20.32
CA GLY A 26 -6.67 -1.78 -19.94
C GLY A 26 -6.68 -1.99 -18.43
N ASN A 27 -7.48 -2.94 -17.95
CA ASN A 27 -7.59 -3.21 -16.52
C ASN A 27 -6.72 -4.42 -16.16
N ASP A 28 -5.54 -4.18 -15.61
CA ASP A 28 -4.50 -5.20 -15.46
C ASP A 28 -4.45 -5.86 -14.08
N ILE A 29 -3.85 -7.05 -14.01
CA ILE A 29 -3.51 -7.71 -12.74
C ILE A 29 -1.99 -7.98 -12.71
N LEU A 30 -1.26 -7.07 -12.09
CA LEU A 30 0.17 -7.24 -11.83
C LEU A 30 0.36 -7.93 -10.49
N ASP A 31 0.75 -9.21 -10.52
CA ASP A 31 0.93 -10.07 -9.35
C ASP A 31 2.40 -10.51 -9.31
N ALA A 32 3.24 -9.79 -8.55
CA ALA A 32 4.63 -10.17 -8.35
C ALA A 32 4.73 -11.55 -7.68
N ASP A 33 5.83 -12.27 -7.82
CA ASP A 33 5.98 -13.53 -7.09
C ASP A 33 6.36 -13.30 -5.62
N GLU A 34 6.13 -14.29 -4.75
CA GLU A 34 6.59 -14.27 -3.34
C GLU A 34 8.13 -14.45 -3.23
N GLY A 35 8.90 -14.01 -4.23
CA GLY A 35 10.34 -14.13 -4.30
C GLY A 35 11.06 -13.26 -3.26
N SER A 36 12.38 -13.16 -3.40
CA SER A 36 13.24 -12.30 -2.55
C SER A 36 13.79 -11.12 -3.35
N LEU A 37 13.02 -10.63 -4.31
CA LEU A 37 13.38 -9.52 -5.18
C LEU A 37 12.40 -8.38 -4.93
N ALA A 38 12.92 -7.16 -4.94
CA ALA A 38 12.09 -5.97 -5.03
C ALA A 38 11.66 -5.74 -6.47
N PHE A 39 10.43 -5.26 -6.64
CA PHE A 39 9.78 -5.03 -7.92
C PHE A 39 9.49 -3.55 -8.18
N SER A 40 9.46 -3.18 -9.46
CA SER A 40 8.88 -1.93 -9.92
C SER A 40 7.69 -2.24 -10.81
N LEU A 41 6.50 -1.97 -10.30
CA LEU A 41 5.23 -2.32 -10.91
C LEU A 41 4.52 -1.05 -11.36
N TYR A 42 4.06 -1.04 -12.62
CA TYR A 42 3.36 0.08 -13.23
C TYR A 42 2.08 -0.46 -13.86
N GLY A 43 0.91 -0.09 -13.33
CA GLY A 43 -0.40 -0.47 -13.87
C GLY A 43 -0.60 0.14 -15.26
N GLY A 44 -0.85 1.44 -15.34
CA GLY A 44 -0.97 2.16 -16.61
C GLY A 44 -2.27 2.94 -16.71
N GLU A 45 -2.95 2.88 -17.85
CA GLU A 45 -4.30 3.42 -18.02
C GLU A 45 -5.33 2.31 -17.78
N GLY A 46 -6.33 2.55 -16.94
CA GLY A 46 -7.38 1.59 -16.61
C GLY A 46 -7.44 1.34 -15.11
N ASN A 47 -8.30 0.41 -14.70
CA ASN A 47 -8.51 0.09 -13.28
C ASN A 47 -7.73 -1.17 -12.95
N ASP A 48 -6.56 -1.00 -12.34
CA ASP A 48 -5.57 -2.05 -12.16
C ASP A 48 -5.57 -2.67 -10.76
N ILE A 49 -5.03 -3.89 -10.66
CA ILE A 49 -4.74 -4.56 -9.39
C ILE A 49 -3.25 -4.88 -9.36
N VAL A 50 -2.51 -4.24 -8.46
CA VAL A 50 -1.04 -4.34 -8.40
C VAL A 50 -0.57 -4.85 -7.03
N ARG A 51 0.23 -5.93 -7.02
CA ARG A 51 0.72 -6.62 -5.82
C ARG A 51 2.23 -6.88 -5.86
N GLY A 52 2.95 -6.43 -4.83
CA GLY A 52 4.41 -6.54 -4.69
C GLY A 52 4.94 -7.76 -3.92
N TYR A 53 4.19 -8.23 -2.92
CA TYR A 53 4.55 -9.31 -1.98
C TYR A 53 5.71 -9.00 -1.03
N ASN A 54 6.94 -9.35 -1.41
CA ASN A 54 8.09 -9.37 -0.51
C ASN A 54 9.10 -8.30 -0.92
N GLU A 55 9.98 -7.93 0.01
CA GLU A 55 10.97 -6.86 -0.17
C GLU A 55 10.33 -5.46 -0.30
N ASP A 56 11.17 -4.44 -0.52
CA ASP A 56 10.73 -3.04 -0.58
C ASP A 56 10.35 -2.69 -2.04
N ASP A 57 9.05 -2.66 -2.35
CA ASP A 57 8.56 -2.50 -3.72
C ASP A 57 8.26 -1.04 -4.11
N TYR A 58 8.32 -0.75 -5.42
CA TYR A 58 7.77 0.46 -6.02
C TYR A 58 6.54 0.10 -6.83
N ILE A 59 5.40 0.66 -6.47
CA ILE A 59 4.11 0.37 -7.07
C ILE A 59 3.45 1.68 -7.51
N PHE A 60 3.15 1.78 -8.80
CA PHE A 60 2.45 2.88 -9.43
C PHE A 60 1.19 2.35 -10.11
N GLY A 61 0.02 2.81 -9.69
CA GLY A 61 -1.27 2.45 -10.29
C GLY A 61 -1.37 3.03 -11.69
N GLY A 62 -1.52 4.35 -11.78
CA GLY A 62 -1.58 5.05 -13.05
C GLY A 62 -2.84 5.88 -13.13
N ALA A 63 -3.56 5.84 -14.24
CA ALA A 63 -4.80 6.57 -14.42
C ALA A 63 -5.98 5.60 -14.39
N GLY A 64 -6.97 5.85 -13.55
CA GLY A 64 -8.10 4.94 -13.33
C GLY A 64 -8.22 4.61 -11.85
N ASP A 65 -9.19 3.77 -11.49
CA ASP A 65 -9.43 3.44 -10.08
C ASP A 65 -8.67 2.15 -9.71
N ASP A 66 -7.51 2.31 -9.06
CA ASP A 66 -6.56 1.21 -8.86
C ASP A 66 -6.63 0.57 -7.47
N ILE A 67 -6.17 -0.68 -7.36
CA ILE A 67 -5.99 -1.40 -6.09
C ILE A 67 -4.52 -1.80 -5.93
N LEU A 68 -3.85 -1.17 -4.96
CA LEU A 68 -2.41 -1.33 -4.74
C LEU A 68 -2.12 -2.01 -3.40
N CYS A 69 -1.33 -3.08 -3.42
CA CYS A 69 -0.94 -3.84 -2.21
C CYS A 69 0.55 -4.21 -2.23
N GLY A 70 1.34 -3.58 -1.36
CA GLY A 70 2.77 -3.90 -1.20
C GLY A 70 3.04 -5.20 -0.42
N PHE A 71 2.11 -5.63 0.45
CA PHE A 71 2.30 -6.73 1.42
C PHE A 71 3.40 -6.51 2.46
N TYR A 72 4.58 -7.11 2.30
CA TYR A 72 5.71 -7.06 3.25
C TYR A 72 6.69 -5.94 2.84
N GLY A 73 7.78 -5.75 3.59
CA GLY A 73 8.78 -4.74 3.24
C GLY A 73 8.36 -3.29 3.56
N LYS A 74 9.00 -2.34 2.88
CA LYS A 74 8.73 -0.90 2.92
C LYS A 74 8.44 -0.41 1.52
N ASP A 75 7.17 -0.35 1.20
CA ASP A 75 6.76 -0.07 -0.16
C ASP A 75 6.62 1.42 -0.41
N TRP A 76 6.76 1.79 -1.67
CA TRP A 76 6.40 3.09 -2.18
C TRP A 76 5.20 2.92 -3.10
N LEU A 77 4.02 3.34 -2.63
CA LEU A 77 2.76 3.23 -3.35
C LEU A 77 2.36 4.61 -3.89
N VAL A 78 1.96 4.65 -5.15
CA VAL A 78 1.46 5.86 -5.82
C VAL A 78 0.20 5.45 -6.59
N GLY A 79 -0.93 6.08 -6.27
CA GLY A 79 -2.20 5.80 -6.94
C GLY A 79 -2.21 6.38 -8.34
N GLY A 80 -2.03 7.70 -8.42
CA GLY A 80 -2.20 8.49 -9.63
C GLY A 80 -3.59 9.14 -9.66
N PRO A 81 -4.11 9.52 -10.83
CA PRO A 81 -5.46 10.07 -10.93
C PRO A 81 -6.54 8.97 -10.89
N GLY A 82 -7.51 9.09 -9.99
CA GLY A 82 -8.66 8.18 -9.87
C GLY A 82 -9.04 7.95 -8.41
N ASP A 83 -10.08 7.14 -8.18
CA ASP A 83 -10.48 6.76 -6.81
C ASP A 83 -9.68 5.52 -6.36
N ASP A 84 -8.48 5.71 -5.80
CA ASP A 84 -7.54 4.61 -5.56
C ASP A 84 -7.70 3.93 -4.20
N GLN A 85 -7.34 2.64 -4.15
CA GLN A 85 -7.40 1.81 -2.95
C GLN A 85 -6.02 1.25 -2.57
N PHE A 86 -5.49 1.73 -1.46
CA PHE A 86 -4.24 1.23 -0.87
C PHE A 86 -4.55 0.16 0.19
N TRP A 87 -4.28 -1.11 -0.14
CA TRP A 87 -4.60 -2.25 0.72
C TRP A 87 -3.38 -2.76 1.49
N PHE A 88 -3.51 -2.83 2.82
CA PHE A 88 -2.50 -3.39 3.69
C PHE A 88 -2.94 -4.74 4.25
N GLU A 89 -2.28 -5.81 3.80
CA GLU A 89 -2.62 -7.19 4.20
C GLU A 89 -1.69 -7.79 5.25
N SER A 90 -0.54 -7.15 5.51
CA SER A 90 0.41 -7.61 6.51
C SER A 90 0.67 -6.51 7.52
N VAL A 91 0.81 -6.91 8.78
CA VAL A 91 1.41 -6.03 9.77
C VAL A 91 2.92 -6.12 9.72
N GLN A 92 3.53 -7.12 9.09
CA GLN A 92 4.99 -7.33 9.07
C GLN A 92 5.67 -6.40 8.05
N GLY A 93 7.00 -6.25 8.12
CA GLY A 93 7.71 -5.25 7.32
C GLY A 93 7.89 -3.91 8.04
N GLY A 94 8.46 -2.95 7.31
CA GLY A 94 8.68 -1.58 7.77
C GLY A 94 7.50 -0.66 7.39
N PRO A 95 7.62 0.67 7.60
CA PRO A 95 6.57 1.59 7.18
C PRO A 95 6.62 1.80 5.67
N SER A 96 5.55 1.42 4.97
CA SER A 96 5.32 1.82 3.58
C SER A 96 4.90 3.29 3.50
N LYS A 97 5.02 3.87 2.31
CA LYS A 97 4.66 5.25 2.01
C LYS A 97 3.60 5.26 0.91
N ILE A 98 2.56 6.07 1.09
CA ILE A 98 1.64 6.44 0.02
C ILE A 98 2.02 7.86 -0.40
N ALA A 99 2.37 8.06 -1.67
CA ALA A 99 3.03 9.28 -2.11
C ALA A 99 2.08 10.44 -2.43
N ASP A 100 0.84 10.14 -2.82
CA ASP A 100 -0.08 11.08 -3.45
C ASP A 100 -1.53 11.01 -2.94
N PHE A 101 -1.75 10.31 -1.81
CA PHE A 101 -3.08 10.10 -1.23
C PHE A 101 -3.97 11.35 -1.23
N ASP A 102 -5.09 11.31 -1.96
CA ASP A 102 -6.14 12.32 -1.95
C ASP A 102 -7.29 11.90 -1.02
N MET A 103 -7.58 12.71 0.00
CA MET A 103 -8.65 12.41 0.96
C MET A 103 -10.08 12.52 0.41
N GLY A 104 -10.24 13.07 -0.80
CA GLY A 104 -11.51 13.19 -1.51
C GLY A 104 -11.83 12.03 -2.45
N GLU A 105 -10.82 11.28 -2.86
CA GLU A 105 -10.89 10.24 -3.91
C GLU A 105 -10.46 8.88 -3.32
N ASP A 106 -9.36 8.84 -2.56
CA ASP A 106 -8.69 7.59 -2.17
C ASP A 106 -9.17 6.96 -0.86
N ILE A 107 -8.92 5.66 -0.76
CA ILE A 107 -9.21 4.82 0.41
C ILE A 107 -7.98 4.03 0.84
N ILE A 108 -7.73 4.01 2.15
CA ILE A 108 -6.78 3.07 2.77
C ILE A 108 -7.56 1.96 3.45
N GLY A 109 -7.29 0.71 3.08
CA GLY A 109 -7.83 -0.46 3.74
C GLY A 109 -6.80 -1.31 4.44
N PHE A 110 -7.30 -2.07 5.40
CA PHE A 110 -6.51 -2.96 6.23
C PHE A 110 -7.19 -4.32 6.31
N ASP A 111 -6.44 -5.39 6.07
CA ASP A 111 -6.96 -6.74 6.28
C ASP A 111 -7.31 -6.94 7.76
N LYS A 112 -8.55 -7.33 8.02
CA LYS A 112 -9.08 -7.50 9.39
C LYS A 112 -8.37 -8.61 10.16
N PHE A 113 -7.79 -9.61 9.49
CA PHE A 113 -7.11 -10.72 10.12
C PHE A 113 -5.67 -10.38 10.48
N ALA A 114 -4.98 -9.57 9.69
CA ALA A 114 -3.67 -9.04 10.02
C ALA A 114 -3.76 -7.90 11.05
N PHE A 115 -4.69 -6.98 10.88
CA PHE A 115 -4.83 -5.76 11.69
C PHE A 115 -5.84 -5.92 12.83
N LYS A 116 -5.76 -7.02 13.58
CA LYS A 116 -6.71 -7.39 14.66
C LYS A 116 -6.95 -6.31 15.72
N LYS A 117 -6.03 -5.36 15.90
CA LYS A 117 -6.18 -4.27 16.89
C LYS A 117 -7.03 -3.09 16.39
N LEU A 118 -7.38 -3.04 15.10
CA LEU A 118 -8.30 -2.03 14.55
C LEU A 118 -9.76 -2.31 14.94
N GLY A 119 -10.09 -3.56 15.25
CA GLY A 119 -11.46 -4.01 15.54
C GLY A 119 -12.05 -4.80 14.36
N GLY A 120 -13.16 -5.49 14.60
CA GLY A 120 -13.73 -6.46 13.63
C GLY A 120 -14.68 -5.88 12.59
N ASP A 121 -15.08 -4.62 12.73
CA ASP A 121 -16.29 -4.12 12.06
C ASP A 121 -15.99 -3.36 10.75
N GLY A 122 -14.74 -3.40 10.27
CA GLY A 122 -14.30 -2.65 9.07
C GLY A 122 -14.36 -1.12 9.22
N THR A 123 -14.82 -0.61 10.37
CA THR A 123 -14.91 0.82 10.67
C THR A 123 -13.82 1.22 11.65
N LEU A 124 -12.89 2.07 11.21
CA LEU A 124 -11.89 2.67 12.08
C LEU A 124 -12.54 3.76 12.93
N LYS A 125 -12.73 3.51 14.23
CA LYS A 125 -13.24 4.54 15.15
C LYS A 125 -12.29 5.73 15.15
N LYS A 126 -12.80 6.97 15.14
CA LYS A 126 -11.99 8.21 15.15
C LYS A 126 -10.88 8.20 16.21
N ALA A 127 -11.13 7.64 17.39
CA ALA A 127 -10.13 7.49 18.46
C ALA A 127 -8.99 6.47 18.17
N LYS A 128 -8.96 5.88 16.98
CA LYS A 128 -7.94 4.93 16.51
C LYS A 128 -7.10 5.50 15.36
N PHE A 129 -7.51 6.63 14.80
CA PHE A 129 -6.87 7.31 13.68
C PHE A 129 -6.35 8.67 14.14
N TYR A 130 -5.06 8.91 13.91
CA TYR A 130 -4.44 10.20 14.21
C TYR A 130 -3.70 10.74 12.99
N LEU A 131 -3.81 12.04 12.78
CA LEU A 131 -3.11 12.77 11.74
C LEU A 131 -1.85 13.43 12.36
N GLY A 132 -0.66 12.96 11.99
CA GLY A 132 0.63 13.47 12.47
C GLY A 132 1.79 12.48 12.33
N ASP A 133 2.96 12.84 12.85
CA ASP A 133 4.22 12.09 12.67
C ASP A 133 4.38 10.85 13.59
N LYS A 134 3.52 10.73 14.61
CA LYS A 134 3.53 9.64 15.61
C LYS A 134 2.18 9.52 16.31
N ALA A 135 2.01 8.42 17.06
CA ALA A 135 0.83 8.22 17.92
C ALA A 135 0.71 9.35 18.95
N HIS A 136 -0.50 9.90 19.09
CA HIS A 136 -0.83 10.88 20.10
C HIS A 136 -1.08 10.22 21.47
N ASP A 137 -1.74 9.07 21.48
CA ASP A 137 -2.00 8.31 22.71
C ASP A 137 -1.97 6.78 22.54
N ARG A 138 -2.24 6.07 23.64
CA ARG A 138 -2.21 4.58 23.69
C ARG A 138 -3.29 3.89 22.87
N SER A 139 -4.29 4.63 22.42
CA SER A 139 -5.46 4.13 21.72
C SER A 139 -5.31 4.21 20.20
N ASP A 140 -4.45 5.10 19.69
CA ASP A 140 -4.12 5.23 18.26
C ASP A 140 -3.53 3.94 17.69
N ARG A 141 -3.98 3.57 16.50
CA ARG A 141 -3.53 2.35 15.80
C ARG A 141 -3.08 2.64 14.39
N VAL A 142 -3.69 3.62 13.73
CA VAL A 142 -3.26 4.12 12.42
C VAL A 142 -2.85 5.58 12.62
N VAL A 143 -1.64 5.90 12.17
CA VAL A 143 -1.10 7.25 12.15
C VAL A 143 -0.72 7.57 10.72
N TYR A 144 -1.28 8.64 10.17
CA TYR A 144 -0.94 9.15 8.85
C TYR A 144 -0.29 10.52 8.99
N ASP A 145 0.91 10.67 8.43
CA ASP A 145 1.61 11.94 8.36
C ASP A 145 1.36 12.60 6.99
N PRO A 146 0.52 13.65 6.92
CA PRO A 146 0.16 14.28 5.65
C PRO A 146 1.33 15.04 5.01
N ASP A 147 2.35 15.43 5.79
CA ASP A 147 3.50 16.15 5.26
C ASP A 147 4.49 15.20 4.56
N SER A 148 4.57 13.94 5.01
CA SER A 148 5.51 12.95 4.46
C SER A 148 4.86 11.81 3.67
N GLY A 149 3.53 11.68 3.71
CA GLY A 149 2.77 10.57 3.14
C GLY A 149 2.94 9.25 3.90
N LYS A 150 3.56 9.29 5.08
CA LYS A 150 3.90 8.09 5.84
C LYS A 150 2.68 7.54 6.56
N LEU A 151 2.34 6.28 6.30
CA LEU A 151 1.32 5.55 7.01
C LEU A 151 1.96 4.56 7.99
N MET A 152 1.50 4.58 9.25
CA MET A 152 2.08 3.75 10.30
C MET A 152 1.00 2.99 11.06
N TYR A 153 1.24 1.70 11.27
CA TYR A 153 0.46 0.87 12.19
C TYR A 153 1.18 0.68 13.53
N VAL A 154 0.57 1.18 14.60
CA VAL A 154 1.17 1.24 15.94
C VAL A 154 0.91 -0.07 16.70
N ARG A 155 1.91 -0.96 16.72
CA ARG A 155 1.79 -2.31 17.31
C ARG A 155 1.89 -2.31 18.84
N MET A 156 2.66 -1.39 19.41
CA MET A 156 2.74 -1.08 20.85
C MET A 156 3.12 0.38 21.02
N VAL A 157 2.52 1.07 21.99
CA VAL A 157 2.99 2.41 22.36
C VAL A 157 4.23 2.21 23.22
N VAL A 158 5.40 2.61 22.70
CA VAL A 158 6.57 2.75 23.55
C VAL A 158 6.23 3.88 24.50
N SER A 159 5.98 3.57 25.77
CA SER A 159 5.97 4.62 26.79
C SER A 159 7.32 5.31 26.68
N GLN A 160 7.37 6.58 26.25
CA GLN A 160 8.47 7.42 26.68
C GLN A 160 8.30 7.60 28.19
N ALA A 161 8.76 6.61 28.95
CA ALA A 161 9.11 6.82 30.33
C ALA A 161 10.17 7.92 30.31
N ALA A 162 9.86 9.02 30.98
CA ALA A 162 10.72 10.16 31.17
C ALA A 162 12.17 9.69 31.43
N ARG A 163 13.10 10.12 30.57
CA ARG A 163 14.50 10.21 31.00
C ARG A 163 14.56 11.35 32.01
N SER A 164 14.52 10.99 33.29
CA SER A 164 15.03 11.81 34.39
C SER A 164 16.54 11.98 34.28
#